data_AF-A0A1Z8QIS2-F1
#
_entry.id   AF-A0A1Z8QIS2-F1
#
_cell.length_a   1.000
_cell.length_b   1.000
_cell.length_c   1.000
_cell.angle_alpha   90.00
_cell.angle_beta   90.00
_cell.angle_gamma   90.00
#
_symmetry.space_group_name_H-M   'P 1'
#
loop_
_entity.id
_entity.type
_entity.pdbx_description
1 polymer ?
#
loop_
_entity_poly.entity_id
_entity_poly.type
_entity_poly.pdbx_seq_one_letter_code
_entity_poly.pdbx_strand_id
1 'polypeptide(L)'
;MNENKSGISSKFNDLKSITVGEILYAIEQFKNIFEHQLKKNSENFSNIPLKVVIKRLSNNKVVDLIGIRRVEMNKEGSYIWFVCSVNKSDSIFIHNNEIVKLKLSTKSINEISDALNHFKKVFEHSLKIESKLFYDLPVKIVIMNGIEENDEEFVDTLDIATVLMNDVGSGIFCHSLIDDLKMIRDNPNYKKLLEESENKYANLMQRLSLN
;
A
#
# COMPACT_ATOMS: atom_id res chain seq x y z
N MET A 1 24.61 31.95 -10.29
CA MET A 1 24.42 30.72 -11.08
C MET A 1 25.12 29.61 -10.33
N ASN A 2 24.47 28.64 -9.67
CA ASN A 2 23.23 27.95 -10.00
C ASN A 2 22.34 27.76 -8.77
N GLU A 3 21.12 28.30 -8.86
CA GLU A 3 19.94 27.78 -8.17
C GLU A 3 19.33 26.65 -9.01
N ASN A 4 18.53 25.78 -8.39
CA ASN A 4 17.82 24.57 -8.90
C ASN A 4 18.61 23.26 -8.70
N LYS A 5 18.18 22.25 -7.92
CA LYS A 5 16.82 21.81 -7.56
C LYS A 5 16.81 21.11 -6.18
N SER A 6 16.29 21.76 -5.15
CA SER A 6 15.86 21.11 -3.88
C SER A 6 14.34 20.92 -3.80
N GLY A 7 13.60 21.35 -4.83
CA GLY A 7 12.13 21.44 -4.82
C GLY A 7 11.34 20.13 -4.94
N ILE A 8 12.00 18.98 -4.99
CA ILE A 8 11.32 17.67 -4.96
C ILE A 8 11.17 17.19 -3.52
N SER A 9 12.17 17.39 -2.64
CA SER A 9 12.13 16.82 -1.27
C SER A 9 11.07 17.44 -0.37
N SER A 10 10.67 18.70 -0.60
CA SER A 10 9.70 19.39 0.25
C SER A 10 8.23 19.14 -0.12
N LYS A 11 7.93 18.65 -1.33
CA LYS A 11 6.53 18.44 -1.77
C LYS A 11 5.93 17.11 -1.32
N PHE A 12 6.76 16.13 -0.96
CA PHE A 12 6.33 14.77 -0.67
C PHE A 12 6.34 14.42 0.82
N ASN A 13 7.09 15.17 1.64
CA ASN A 13 7.08 15.02 3.10
C ASN A 13 5.75 15.48 3.74
N ASP A 14 4.89 16.16 2.98
CA ASP A 14 3.56 16.61 3.39
C ASP A 14 2.43 15.79 2.76
N LEU A 15 2.71 14.63 2.16
CA LEU A 15 1.66 13.76 1.65
C LEU A 15 0.85 13.18 2.81
N LYS A 16 -0.33 13.76 3.03
CA LYS A 16 -1.34 13.19 3.91
C LYS A 16 -1.71 11.80 3.38
N SER A 17 -1.80 10.82 4.28
CA SER A 17 -2.29 9.49 3.93
C SER A 17 -3.67 9.62 3.28
N ILE A 18 -3.90 8.83 2.24
CA ILE A 18 -5.23 8.71 1.64
C ILE A 18 -6.26 8.31 2.71
N THR A 19 -7.45 8.85 2.58
CA THR A 19 -8.56 8.60 3.49
C THR A 19 -9.41 7.39 3.05
N VAL A 20 -10.24 6.88 3.97
CA VAL A 20 -11.20 5.83 3.64
C VAL A 20 -12.14 6.25 2.51
N GLY A 21 -12.62 7.50 2.52
CA GLY A 21 -13.49 8.05 1.49
C GLY A 21 -12.84 8.05 0.12
N GLU A 22 -11.58 8.47 0.04
CA GLU A 22 -10.81 8.48 -1.22
C GLU A 22 -10.57 7.08 -1.77
N ILE A 23 -10.29 6.08 -0.91
CA ILE A 23 -10.17 4.68 -1.35
C ILE A 23 -11.49 4.17 -1.93
N LEU A 24 -12.60 4.34 -1.20
CA LEU A 24 -13.91 3.87 -1.64
C LEU A 24 -14.37 4.55 -2.93
N TYR A 25 -14.13 5.86 -3.04
CA TYR A 25 -14.40 6.61 -4.26
C TYR A 25 -13.56 6.09 -5.44
N ALA A 26 -12.27 5.86 -5.24
CA ALA A 26 -11.41 5.30 -6.29
C ALA A 26 -11.89 3.92 -6.75
N ILE A 27 -12.30 3.04 -5.82
CA ILE A 27 -12.85 1.71 -6.14
C ILE A 27 -14.10 1.83 -7.02
N GLU A 28 -15.01 2.76 -6.70
CA GLU A 28 -16.20 3.01 -7.51
C GLU A 28 -15.84 3.48 -8.93
N GLN A 29 -14.88 4.41 -9.06
CA GLN A 29 -14.40 4.86 -10.37
C GLN A 29 -13.74 3.73 -11.16
N PHE A 30 -12.95 2.87 -10.51
CA PHE A 30 -12.33 1.72 -11.17
C PHE A 30 -13.36 0.71 -11.65
N LYS A 31 -14.44 0.50 -10.90
CA LYS A 31 -15.56 -0.34 -11.34
C LYS A 31 -16.16 0.17 -12.64
N ASN A 32 -16.42 1.47 -12.72
CA ASN A 32 -16.94 2.12 -13.94
C ASN A 32 -15.96 1.96 -15.12
N ILE A 33 -14.66 2.15 -14.91
CA ILE A 33 -13.63 1.94 -15.94
C ILE A 33 -13.61 0.48 -16.39
N PHE A 34 -13.63 -0.46 -15.43
CA PHE A 34 -13.57 -1.89 -15.69
C PHE A 34 -14.78 -2.38 -16.52
N GLU A 35 -15.97 -1.89 -16.22
CA GLU A 35 -17.20 -2.26 -16.92
C GLU A 35 -17.31 -1.59 -18.30
N HIS A 36 -17.05 -0.28 -18.38
CA HIS A 36 -17.40 0.49 -19.58
C HIS A 36 -16.23 0.70 -20.53
N GLN A 37 -15.01 0.88 -20.00
CA GLN A 37 -13.82 1.10 -20.84
C GLN A 37 -13.14 -0.22 -21.18
N LEU A 38 -12.93 -1.08 -20.17
CA LEU A 38 -12.32 -2.40 -20.36
C LEU A 38 -13.32 -3.47 -20.82
N LYS A 39 -14.63 -3.16 -20.79
CA LYS A 39 -15.72 -4.04 -21.27
C LYS A 39 -15.71 -5.42 -20.59
N LYS A 40 -15.47 -5.46 -19.28
CA LYS A 40 -15.44 -6.69 -18.48
C LYS A 40 -16.71 -6.88 -17.66
N ASN A 41 -17.03 -8.13 -17.31
CA ASN A 41 -18.18 -8.45 -16.47
C ASN A 41 -17.99 -7.87 -15.06
N SER A 42 -18.89 -6.99 -14.63
CA SER A 42 -18.94 -6.34 -13.32
C SER A 42 -18.81 -7.28 -12.14
N GLU A 43 -19.33 -8.50 -12.25
CA GLU A 43 -19.26 -9.54 -11.22
C GLU A 43 -17.82 -9.96 -10.92
N ASN A 44 -16.90 -9.79 -11.86
CA ASN A 44 -15.49 -10.12 -11.68
C ASN A 44 -14.70 -9.03 -10.96
N PHE A 45 -15.23 -7.79 -10.88
CA PHE A 45 -14.54 -6.66 -10.29
C PHE A 45 -14.29 -6.87 -8.79
N SER A 46 -15.27 -7.45 -8.09
CA SER A 46 -15.24 -7.76 -6.66
C SER A 46 -14.05 -8.64 -6.26
N ASN A 47 -13.61 -9.52 -7.17
CA ASN A 47 -12.54 -10.49 -6.98
C ASN A 47 -11.14 -9.95 -7.33
N ILE A 48 -11.03 -8.72 -7.85
CA ILE A 48 -9.73 -8.13 -8.19
C ILE A 48 -8.90 -7.99 -6.91
N PRO A 49 -7.63 -8.42 -6.92
CA PRO A 49 -6.75 -8.27 -5.77
C PRO A 49 -6.36 -6.79 -5.58
N LEU A 50 -6.46 -6.30 -4.34
CA LEU A 50 -5.84 -5.03 -3.93
C LEU A 50 -4.46 -5.33 -3.36
N LYS A 51 -3.41 -4.71 -3.89
CA LYS A 51 -2.03 -4.85 -3.40
C LYS A 51 -1.46 -3.50 -3.02
N VAL A 52 -0.32 -3.49 -2.37
CA VAL A 52 0.44 -2.27 -2.10
C VAL A 52 1.73 -2.31 -2.90
N VAL A 53 2.04 -1.21 -3.59
CA VAL A 53 3.30 -0.98 -4.30
C VAL A 53 4.12 0.02 -3.52
N ILE A 54 5.35 -0.35 -3.17
CA ILE A 54 6.31 0.52 -2.49
C ILE A 54 7.28 1.11 -3.50
N LYS A 55 7.41 2.43 -3.51
CA LYS A 55 8.32 3.16 -4.40
C LYS A 55 9.25 4.07 -3.61
N ARG A 56 10.41 4.35 -4.18
CA ARG A 56 11.34 5.33 -3.63
C ARG A 56 10.85 6.73 -3.92
N LEU A 57 10.97 7.60 -2.93
CA LEU A 57 10.65 9.01 -3.09
C LEU A 57 11.57 9.69 -4.13
N SER A 58 12.87 9.38 -4.13
CA SER A 58 13.87 10.08 -4.94
C SER A 58 13.71 9.88 -6.45
N ASN A 59 13.18 8.72 -6.88
CA ASN A 59 13.17 8.33 -8.29
C ASN A 59 11.86 7.63 -8.74
N ASN A 60 10.88 7.47 -7.85
CA ASN A 60 9.58 6.83 -8.09
C ASN A 60 9.65 5.39 -8.63
N LYS A 61 10.81 4.72 -8.53
CA LYS A 61 10.96 3.33 -8.93
C LYS A 61 10.39 2.40 -7.87
N VAL A 62 9.81 1.30 -8.33
CA VAL A 62 9.26 0.26 -7.47
C VAL A 62 10.39 -0.51 -6.82
N VAL A 63 10.30 -0.64 -5.50
CA VAL A 63 11.20 -1.45 -4.69
C VAL A 63 10.48 -2.65 -4.11
N ASP A 64 9.16 -2.63 -3.97
CA ASP A 64 8.43 -3.78 -3.45
C ASP A 64 6.96 -3.86 -3.88
N LEU A 65 6.37 -5.04 -3.72
CA LEU A 65 4.95 -5.32 -3.90
C LEU A 65 4.46 -6.22 -2.77
N ILE A 66 3.56 -5.69 -1.92
CA ILE A 66 3.13 -6.35 -0.68
C ILE A 66 1.63 -6.63 -0.69
N GLY A 67 1.23 -7.76 -0.08
CA GLY A 67 -0.17 -8.17 0.06
C GLY A 67 -0.80 -7.66 1.37
N ILE A 68 -2.09 -7.35 1.32
CA ILE A 68 -2.89 -6.97 2.48
C ILE A 68 -3.49 -8.25 3.07
N ARG A 69 -3.07 -8.62 4.28
CA ARG A 69 -3.59 -9.80 4.98
C ARG A 69 -4.91 -9.54 5.67
N ARG A 70 -5.04 -8.38 6.30
CA ARG A 70 -6.24 -7.99 7.05
C ARG A 70 -6.39 -6.47 7.10
N VAL A 71 -7.59 -6.04 7.42
CA VAL A 71 -7.92 -4.64 7.67
C VAL A 71 -8.28 -4.53 9.13
N GLU A 72 -7.70 -3.56 9.81
CA GLU A 72 -7.95 -3.28 11.23
C GLU A 72 -8.27 -1.80 11.42
N MET A 73 -8.90 -1.49 12.55
CA MET A 73 -9.09 -0.13 13.03
C MET A 73 -8.39 -0.03 14.38
N ASN A 74 -7.66 1.05 14.60
CA ASN A 74 -7.06 1.26 15.92
C ASN A 74 -8.14 1.46 16.99
N LYS A 75 -7.80 1.25 18.26
CA LYS A 75 -8.76 1.27 19.37
C LYS A 75 -9.49 2.61 19.49
N GLU A 76 -8.79 3.71 19.18
CA GLU A 76 -9.32 5.07 19.25
C GLU A 76 -10.17 5.45 18.02
N GLY A 77 -10.20 4.59 16.98
CA GLY A 77 -10.92 4.87 15.73
C GLY A 77 -10.30 5.99 14.89
N SER A 78 -9.06 6.40 15.14
CA SER A 78 -8.44 7.52 14.44
C SER A 78 -7.77 7.13 13.10
N TYR A 79 -7.57 5.83 12.82
CA TYR A 79 -6.94 5.31 11.60
C TYR A 79 -7.49 3.93 11.23
N ILE A 80 -7.46 3.63 9.93
CA ILE A 80 -7.59 2.26 9.42
C ILE A 80 -6.21 1.75 9.03
N TRP A 81 -5.93 0.49 9.36
CA TRP A 81 -4.70 -0.20 9.02
C TRP A 81 -4.96 -1.27 7.96
N PHE A 82 -4.23 -1.18 6.87
CA PHE A 82 -3.99 -2.32 5.99
C PHE A 82 -2.77 -3.06 6.52
N VAL A 83 -3.03 -4.20 7.17
CA VAL A 83 -1.98 -4.97 7.82
C VAL A 83 -1.36 -5.92 6.81
N CYS A 84 -0.06 -5.78 6.64
CA CYS A 84 0.80 -6.56 5.77
C CYS A 84 1.81 -7.35 6.61
N SER A 85 2.24 -8.53 6.14
CA SER A 85 3.17 -9.40 6.88
C SER A 85 4.42 -9.74 6.10
N VAL A 86 5.59 -9.64 6.73
CA VAL A 86 6.88 -10.07 6.18
C VAL A 86 7.19 -11.54 6.54
N ASN A 87 7.91 -12.27 5.68
CA ASN A 87 8.49 -13.61 5.88
C ASN A 87 9.89 -13.74 5.25
N LYS A 88 10.80 -14.59 5.75
CA LYS A 88 12.24 -14.48 5.41
C LYS A 88 12.73 -14.92 4.01
N SER A 89 11.91 -15.40 3.06
CA SER A 89 12.43 -16.21 1.93
C SER A 89 11.95 -15.86 0.50
N ASP A 90 12.43 -14.75 -0.10
CA ASP A 90 12.31 -14.21 -1.51
C ASP A 90 11.47 -12.90 -1.82
N SER A 91 12.10 -11.70 -1.77
CA SER A 91 11.70 -10.41 -2.43
C SER A 91 10.59 -9.53 -1.78
N ILE A 92 10.65 -8.18 -1.61
CA ILE A 92 11.75 -7.21 -1.46
C ILE A 92 11.41 -6.09 -0.43
N PHE A 93 11.38 -6.38 0.87
CA PHE A 93 11.36 -5.32 1.89
C PHE A 93 12.73 -5.17 2.53
N ILE A 94 13.19 -3.93 2.76
CA ILE A 94 14.36 -3.64 3.58
C ILE A 94 13.87 -3.20 4.95
N HIS A 95 14.05 -4.06 5.95
CA HIS A 95 13.83 -3.70 7.35
C HIS A 95 15.04 -4.09 8.16
N ASN A 96 15.55 -3.19 9.01
CA ASN A 96 16.69 -3.45 9.90
C ASN A 96 17.90 -4.12 9.22
N ASN A 97 18.28 -3.65 8.03
CA ASN A 97 19.38 -4.20 7.21
C ASN A 97 19.19 -5.64 6.70
N GLU A 98 18.00 -6.23 6.80
CA GLU A 98 17.69 -7.56 6.26
C GLU A 98 16.67 -7.48 5.12
N ILE A 99 16.87 -8.31 4.09
CA ILE A 99 15.89 -8.51 3.00
C ILE A 99 14.87 -9.54 3.47
N VAL A 100 13.60 -9.15 3.53
CA VAL A 100 12.49 -10.03 3.93
C VAL A 100 11.50 -10.14 2.76
N LYS A 101 10.99 -11.35 2.44
CA LYS A 101 9.85 -11.59 1.52
C LYS A 101 8.56 -11.15 2.18
N LEU A 102 7.49 -10.90 1.43
CA LEU A 102 6.15 -10.83 1.99
C LEU A 102 5.23 -11.85 1.34
N LYS A 103 4.26 -12.36 2.09
CA LYS A 103 3.18 -13.18 1.51
C LYS A 103 2.39 -12.30 0.54
N LEU A 104 2.42 -12.61 -0.75
CA LEU A 104 1.58 -11.99 -1.78
C LEU A 104 0.10 -12.44 -1.72
N SER A 105 -0.28 -13.21 -0.69
CA SER A 105 -1.67 -13.42 -0.36
C SER A 105 -2.25 -12.06 0.02
N THR A 106 -3.28 -11.66 -0.71
CA THR A 106 -3.87 -10.34 -0.56
C THR A 106 -5.37 -10.44 -0.63
N LYS A 107 -6.05 -9.55 0.08
CA LYS A 107 -7.49 -9.43 0.03
C LYS A 107 -7.97 -8.86 -1.30
N SER A 108 -9.11 -9.38 -1.74
CA SER A 108 -9.86 -8.84 -2.87
C SER A 108 -10.52 -7.50 -2.51
N ILE A 109 -10.94 -6.75 -3.54
CA ILE A 109 -11.68 -5.50 -3.35
C ILE A 109 -12.95 -5.68 -2.52
N ASN A 110 -13.67 -6.78 -2.71
CA ASN A 110 -14.86 -7.05 -1.92
C ASN A 110 -14.54 -7.20 -0.44
N GLU A 111 -13.53 -8.01 -0.10
CA GLU A 111 -13.13 -8.21 1.29
C GLU A 111 -12.64 -6.92 1.97
N ILE A 112 -11.93 -6.06 1.24
CA ILE A 112 -11.51 -4.75 1.73
C ILE A 112 -12.72 -3.85 1.96
N SER A 113 -13.64 -3.79 1.00
CA SER A 113 -14.85 -2.97 1.08
C SER A 113 -15.76 -3.41 2.22
N ASP A 114 -15.93 -4.72 2.39
CA ASP A 114 -16.72 -5.32 3.47
C ASP A 114 -16.12 -4.99 4.85
N ALA A 115 -14.79 -5.06 4.98
CA ALA A 115 -14.11 -4.68 6.22
C ALA A 115 -14.29 -3.19 6.54
N LEU A 116 -14.14 -2.30 5.55
CA LEU A 116 -14.37 -0.86 5.75
C LEU A 116 -15.83 -0.57 6.13
N ASN A 117 -16.78 -1.22 5.48
CA ASN A 117 -18.21 -1.09 5.82
C ASN A 117 -18.52 -1.63 7.23
N HIS A 118 -17.85 -2.70 7.65
CA HIS A 118 -17.93 -3.20 9.01
C HIS A 118 -17.39 -2.16 10.01
N PHE A 119 -16.20 -1.62 9.78
CA PHE A 119 -15.61 -0.62 10.67
C PHE A 119 -16.39 0.68 10.72
N LYS A 120 -17.06 1.09 9.63
CA LYS A 120 -18.00 2.22 9.66
C LYS A 120 -19.10 2.00 10.70
N LYS A 121 -19.69 0.80 10.76
CA LYS A 121 -20.72 0.46 11.75
C LYS A 121 -20.17 0.45 13.17
N VAL A 122 -18.95 -0.04 13.37
CA VAL A 122 -18.27 -0.01 14.68
C VAL A 122 -18.00 1.43 15.11
N PHE A 123 -17.50 2.26 14.20
CA PHE A 123 -17.21 3.67 14.43
C PHE A 123 -18.46 4.47 14.83
N GLU A 124 -19.58 4.22 14.14
CA GLU A 124 -20.85 4.87 14.44
C GLU A 124 -21.49 4.35 15.74
N HIS A 125 -21.60 3.03 15.91
CA HIS A 125 -22.38 2.45 17.01
C HIS A 125 -21.59 2.25 18.30
N SER A 126 -20.33 1.82 18.19
CA SER A 126 -19.49 1.48 19.35
C SER A 126 -18.75 2.71 19.86
N LEU A 127 -18.16 3.50 18.94
CA LEU A 127 -17.42 4.72 19.32
C LEU A 127 -18.33 5.95 19.41
N LYS A 128 -19.57 5.88 18.91
CA LYS A 128 -20.56 6.98 18.93
C LYS A 128 -20.06 8.24 18.21
N ILE A 129 -19.31 8.05 17.13
CA ILE A 129 -18.78 9.15 16.30
C ILE A 129 -19.63 9.29 15.04
N GLU A 130 -19.79 10.51 14.53
CA GLU A 130 -20.55 10.76 13.30
C GLU A 130 -19.97 9.97 12.12
N SER A 131 -20.83 9.24 11.40
CA SER A 131 -20.43 8.37 10.30
C SER A 131 -19.75 9.10 9.14
N LYS A 132 -19.97 10.41 9.00
CA LYS A 132 -19.29 11.23 8.00
C LYS A 132 -17.78 11.31 8.27
N LEU A 133 -17.38 11.42 9.53
CA LEU A 133 -15.97 11.50 9.94
C LEU A 133 -15.21 10.20 9.67
N PHE A 134 -15.91 9.07 9.54
CA PHE A 134 -15.29 7.80 9.16
C PHE A 134 -14.59 7.89 7.79
N TYR A 135 -15.19 8.63 6.85
CA TYR A 135 -14.62 8.78 5.51
C TYR A 135 -13.36 9.66 5.50
N ASP A 136 -13.15 10.48 6.52
CA ASP A 136 -11.96 11.32 6.68
C ASP A 136 -10.82 10.58 7.42
N LEU A 137 -11.06 9.35 7.90
CA LEU A 137 -10.03 8.58 8.59
C LEU A 137 -8.89 8.23 7.64
N PRO A 138 -7.62 8.40 8.04
CA PRO A 138 -6.50 8.06 7.19
C PRO A 138 -6.29 6.55 7.18
N VAL A 139 -5.92 6.03 6.02
CA VAL A 139 -5.55 4.62 5.84
C VAL A 139 -4.03 4.53 5.77
N LYS A 140 -3.47 3.74 6.69
CA LYS A 140 -2.03 3.48 6.78
C LYS A 140 -1.76 2.01 6.53
N ILE A 141 -0.54 1.74 6.10
CA ILE A 141 0.00 0.39 5.99
C ILE A 141 0.72 0.10 7.29
N VAL A 142 0.43 -1.04 7.90
CA VAL A 142 1.18 -1.55 9.04
C VAL A 142 1.90 -2.81 8.60
N ILE A 143 3.20 -2.84 8.84
CA ILE A 143 4.03 -4.00 8.53
C ILE A 143 4.26 -4.75 9.83
N MET A 144 4.01 -6.06 9.80
CA MET A 144 4.19 -6.96 10.94
C MET A 144 5.14 -8.11 10.57
N ASN A 145 5.97 -8.55 11.52
CA ASN A 145 6.86 -9.69 11.38
C ASN A 145 6.40 -10.81 12.33
N GLY A 146 6.18 -12.03 11.83
CA GLY A 146 5.74 -13.14 12.69
C GLY A 146 4.97 -14.24 11.97
N ILE A 147 4.74 -15.36 12.67
CA ILE A 147 3.79 -16.41 12.29
C ILE A 147 2.45 -16.10 12.97
N GLU A 148 1.34 -16.43 12.29
CA GLU A 148 -0.02 -16.12 12.73
C GLU A 148 -0.30 -16.44 14.21
N GLU A 149 -1.13 -15.57 14.81
CA GLU A 149 -1.84 -15.71 16.08
C GLU A 149 -1.09 -15.42 17.39
N ASN A 150 0.23 -15.54 17.51
CA ASN A 150 0.90 -15.29 18.81
C ASN A 150 2.23 -14.51 18.81
N ASP A 151 2.95 -14.42 17.69
CA ASP A 151 4.30 -13.83 17.64
C ASP A 151 4.42 -12.72 16.58
N GLU A 152 3.36 -11.93 16.34
CA GLU A 152 3.42 -10.80 15.41
C GLU A 152 3.97 -9.54 16.09
N GLU A 153 5.14 -9.08 15.62
CA GLU A 153 5.79 -7.85 16.06
C GLU A 153 5.58 -6.71 15.06
N PHE A 154 5.31 -5.51 15.57
CA PHE A 154 5.26 -4.30 14.76
C PHE A 154 6.64 -3.99 14.18
N VAL A 155 6.67 -3.73 12.88
CA VAL A 155 7.88 -3.47 12.10
C VAL A 155 7.95 -1.99 11.74
N ASP A 156 6.95 -1.51 11.01
CA ASP A 156 6.92 -0.14 10.49
C ASP A 156 5.49 0.26 10.06
N THR A 157 5.29 1.56 9.84
CA THR A 157 4.10 2.10 9.18
C THR A 157 4.45 2.90 7.95
N LEU A 158 3.63 2.79 6.91
CA LEU A 158 3.75 3.61 5.71
C LEU A 158 2.44 4.34 5.39
N ASP A 159 2.58 5.56 4.89
CA ASP A 159 1.44 6.32 4.36
C ASP A 159 1.17 5.94 2.91
N ILE A 160 -0.12 5.84 2.55
CA ILE A 160 -0.55 5.59 1.18
C ILE A 160 -0.77 6.94 0.51
N ALA A 161 -0.10 7.16 -0.62
CA ALA A 161 -0.18 8.40 -1.38
C ALA A 161 -1.31 8.39 -2.41
N THR A 162 -1.63 7.23 -2.99
CA THR A 162 -2.67 7.10 -4.04
C THR A 162 -3.11 5.66 -4.23
N VAL A 163 -4.19 5.44 -4.97
CA VAL A 163 -4.65 4.11 -5.42
C VAL A 163 -4.83 4.15 -6.93
N LEU A 164 -4.36 3.12 -7.63
CA LEU A 164 -4.41 3.01 -9.10
C LEU A 164 -4.87 1.62 -9.52
N MET A 165 -5.51 1.51 -10.69
CA MET A 165 -5.79 0.23 -11.37
C MET A 165 -4.82 0.07 -12.54
N ASN A 166 -4.37 -1.16 -12.82
CA ASN A 166 -3.62 -1.38 -14.06
C ASN A 166 -4.51 -1.25 -15.30
N ASP A 167 -3.86 -1.01 -16.43
CA ASP A 167 -4.48 -0.82 -17.75
C ASP A 167 -5.35 -2.01 -18.20
N VAL A 168 -4.98 -3.22 -17.81
CA VAL A 168 -5.75 -4.43 -18.10
C VAL A 168 -6.81 -4.75 -17.04
N GLY A 169 -6.93 -4.00 -15.95
CA GLY A 169 -7.91 -4.22 -14.89
C GLY A 169 -7.79 -5.59 -14.19
N SER A 170 -6.58 -6.14 -14.05
CA SER A 170 -6.33 -7.38 -13.30
C SER A 170 -5.81 -7.14 -11.89
N GLY A 171 -5.54 -5.90 -11.51
CA GLY A 171 -5.09 -5.55 -10.17
C GLY A 171 -5.32 -4.07 -9.85
N ILE A 172 -5.58 -3.81 -8.57
CA ILE A 172 -5.63 -2.47 -7.98
C ILE A 172 -4.51 -2.35 -6.96
N PHE A 173 -3.91 -1.17 -6.87
CA PHE A 173 -2.66 -0.94 -6.16
C PHE A 173 -2.75 0.33 -5.32
N CYS A 174 -2.61 0.19 -4.00
CA CYS A 174 -2.25 1.30 -3.12
C CYS A 174 -0.78 1.61 -3.30
N HIS A 175 -0.42 2.85 -3.59
CA HIS A 175 0.96 3.27 -3.77
C HIS A 175 1.44 4.00 -2.53
N SER A 176 2.56 3.53 -1.98
CA SER A 176 3.26 4.17 -0.87
C SER A 176 4.67 4.56 -1.29
N LEU A 177 5.18 5.63 -0.67
CA LEU A 177 6.52 6.15 -0.90
C LEU A 177 7.36 5.99 0.37
N ILE A 178 8.57 5.48 0.23
CA ILE A 178 9.60 5.53 1.28
C ILE A 178 10.52 6.72 1.03
N ASP A 179 10.82 7.49 2.09
CA ASP A 179 11.83 8.56 2.05
C ASP A 179 13.23 7.96 2.04
N ASP A 180 13.62 7.42 0.89
CA ASP A 180 14.89 6.77 0.69
C ASP A 180 16.09 7.72 0.85
N LEU A 181 15.88 9.03 0.66
CA LEU A 181 16.92 10.03 0.88
C LEU A 181 17.27 10.14 2.37
N LYS A 182 16.26 10.21 3.24
CA LYS A 182 16.45 10.16 4.69
C LYS A 182 17.04 8.83 5.11
N MET A 183 16.50 7.70 4.62
CA MET A 183 17.02 6.37 4.94
C MET A 183 18.51 6.24 4.59
N ILE A 184 18.94 6.63 3.39
CA ILE A 184 20.35 6.54 2.95
C ILE A 184 21.25 7.49 3.73
N ARG A 185 20.77 8.70 4.06
CA ARG A 185 21.52 9.63 4.88
C ARG A 185 21.79 9.06 6.28
N ASP A 186 20.76 8.44 6.87
CA ASP A 186 20.83 7.90 8.22
C ASP A 186 21.61 6.55 8.24
N ASN A 187 21.59 5.79 7.14
CA ASN A 187 22.40 4.59 6.94
C ASN A 187 22.76 4.38 5.45
N PRO A 188 24.01 4.72 5.04
CA PRO A 188 24.45 4.65 3.64
C PRO A 188 24.37 3.27 2.99
N ASN A 189 24.36 2.18 3.78
CA ASN A 189 24.27 0.82 3.26
C ASN A 189 22.93 0.54 2.57
N TYR A 190 21.87 1.29 2.88
CA TYR A 190 20.57 1.14 2.24
C TYR A 190 20.57 1.47 0.75
N LYS A 191 21.51 2.29 0.27
CA LYS A 191 21.58 2.65 -1.16
C LYS A 191 21.71 1.41 -2.04
N LYS A 192 22.66 0.54 -1.73
CA LYS A 192 22.92 -0.69 -2.50
C LYS A 192 21.73 -1.64 -2.44
N LEU A 193 21.12 -1.80 -1.27
CA LEU A 193 19.95 -2.67 -1.09
C LEU A 193 18.74 -2.19 -1.90
N LEU A 194 18.49 -0.88 -1.94
CA LEU A 194 17.41 -0.28 -2.74
C LEU A 194 17.66 -0.44 -4.24
N GLU A 195 18.91 -0.29 -4.70
CA GLU A 195 19.28 -0.50 -6.10
C GLU A 195 19.14 -1.98 -6.52
N GLU A 196 19.55 -2.92 -5.67
CA GLU A 196 19.34 -4.36 -5.91
C GLU A 196 17.86 -4.73 -5.96
N SER A 197 17.06 -4.10 -5.11
CA SER A 197 15.62 -4.24 -5.08
C SER A 197 14.96 -3.79 -6.39
N GLU A 198 15.25 -2.57 -6.85
CA GLU A 198 14.75 -2.05 -8.12
C GLU A 198 15.05 -3.02 -9.28
N ASN A 199 16.29 -3.53 -9.34
CA ASN A 199 16.73 -4.43 -10.39
C ASN A 199 15.99 -5.79 -10.33
N LYS A 200 15.78 -6.34 -9.13
CA LYS A 200 15.02 -7.59 -8.95
C LYS A 200 13.58 -7.43 -9.44
N TYR A 201 12.91 -6.33 -9.07
CA TYR A 201 11.54 -6.06 -9.51
C TYR A 201 11.47 -5.87 -11.04
N ALA A 202 12.37 -5.08 -11.62
CA ALA A 202 12.41 -4.85 -13.06
C ALA A 202 12.61 -6.17 -13.85
N ASN A 203 13.52 -7.04 -13.39
CA ASN A 203 13.76 -8.34 -14.00
C ASN A 203 12.55 -9.28 -13.89
N LEU A 204 11.83 -9.26 -12.77
CA LEU A 204 10.60 -10.02 -12.60
C LEU A 204 9.54 -9.56 -13.61
N MET A 205 9.30 -8.26 -13.71
CA MET A 205 8.33 -7.70 -14.65
C MET A 205 8.69 -8.05 -16.09
N GLN A 206 9.96 -7.95 -16.47
CA GLN A 206 10.42 -8.31 -17.81
C GLN A 206 10.13 -9.79 -18.13
N ARG A 207 10.36 -10.71 -17.18
CA ARG A 207 10.07 -12.14 -17.36
C ARG A 207 8.56 -12.40 -17.50
N LEU A 208 7.73 -11.67 -16.78
CA LEU A 208 6.28 -11.80 -16.85
C LEU A 208 5.69 -11.21 -18.12
N SER A 209 6.36 -10.24 -18.76
CA SER A 209 5.93 -9.63 -20.03
C SER A 209 6.37 -10.40 -21.29
N LEU A 210 7.29 -11.36 -21.15
CA LEU A 210 7.78 -12.20 -22.26
C LEU A 210 6.99 -13.52 -22.43
N ASN A 211 6.08 -13.80 -21.51
CA ASN A 211 5.15 -14.94 -21.53
C ASN A 211 3.74 -14.45 -21.87
#